data_AF-A0A7C3Q5V3-F1
#
_entry.id   AF-A0A7C3Q5V3-F1
#
_cell.length_a   1.000
_cell.length_b   1.000
_cell.length_c   1.000
_cell.angle_alpha   90.00
_cell.angle_beta   90.00
_cell.angle_gamma   90.00
#
_symmetry.space_group_name_H-M   'P 1'
#
loop_
_entity.id
_entity.type
_entity.pdbx_description
1 polymer ?
#
loop_
_entity_poly.entity_id
_entity_poly.type
_entity_poly.pdbx_seq_one_letter_code
_entity_poly.pdbx_strand_id
1 'polypeptide(L)'
;MPNPIKLAHSPDADDIFMYFAIKFGWVDTKGYAFTNIGLDIETLNVEALKGTYDVSAISFGMYPLIKDEYALLRTAVSFGEGYGPKLIRRKDKNLKRNFKVALSGKYTTNAMLFRLYYPDARPIYM
;
A
#
# COMPACT_ATOMS: atom_id res chain seq x y z
N MET A 1 -29.15 -12.50 -0.44
CA MET A 1 -27.98 -12.38 -1.34
C MET A 1 -26.74 -12.38 -0.46
N PRO A 2 -25.60 -12.98 -0.87
CA PRO A 2 -24.37 -12.88 -0.08
C PRO A 2 -24.00 -11.41 0.14
N ASN A 3 -23.45 -11.08 1.30
CA ASN A 3 -22.95 -9.74 1.58
C ASN A 3 -21.85 -9.39 0.58
N PRO A 4 -21.84 -8.18 -0.02
CA PRO A 4 -20.79 -7.77 -0.95
C PRO A 4 -19.41 -7.81 -0.27
N ILE A 5 -18.42 -8.33 -0.96
CA ILE A 5 -17.02 -8.33 -0.54
C ILE A 5 -16.53 -6.88 -0.52
N LYS A 6 -16.04 -6.40 0.63
CA LYS A 6 -15.41 -5.08 0.76
C LYS A 6 -14.00 -5.16 0.19
N LEU A 7 -13.84 -4.63 -1.02
CA LEU A 7 -12.58 -4.54 -1.74
C LEU A 7 -12.03 -3.12 -1.62
N ALA A 8 -10.95 -2.98 -0.86
CA ALA A 8 -10.27 -1.73 -0.62
C ALA A 8 -8.96 -1.63 -1.42
N HIS A 9 -8.75 -0.51 -2.10
CA HIS A 9 -7.59 -0.27 -2.96
C HIS A 9 -7.21 1.22 -2.88
N SER A 10 -6.02 1.59 -3.36
CA SER A 10 -5.66 3.01 -3.43
C SER A 10 -6.38 3.69 -4.60
N PRO A 11 -6.61 5.02 -4.53
CA PRO A 11 -7.12 5.77 -5.66
C PRO A 11 -6.01 6.10 -6.69
N ASP A 12 -4.83 5.47 -6.60
CA ASP A 12 -3.74 5.71 -7.55
C ASP A 12 -4.07 5.11 -8.92
N ALA A 13 -3.46 5.69 -9.96
CA ALA A 13 -3.83 5.38 -11.35
C ALA A 13 -3.60 3.90 -11.71
N ASP A 14 -2.56 3.28 -11.19
CA ASP A 14 -2.25 1.86 -11.39
C ASP A 14 -3.26 0.94 -10.70
N ASP A 15 -3.67 1.25 -9.46
CA ASP A 15 -4.72 0.50 -8.76
C ASP A 15 -6.07 0.65 -9.48
N ILE A 16 -6.46 1.87 -9.85
CA ILE A 16 -7.69 2.09 -10.62
C ILE A 16 -7.65 1.29 -11.92
N PHE A 17 -6.52 1.28 -12.62
CA PHE A 17 -6.35 0.49 -13.84
C PHE A 17 -6.55 -1.01 -13.59
N MET A 18 -5.99 -1.56 -12.50
CA MET A 18 -6.17 -2.96 -12.12
C MET A 18 -7.63 -3.32 -11.81
N TYR A 19 -8.39 -2.41 -11.19
CA TYR A 19 -9.74 -2.71 -10.67
C TYR A 19 -10.90 -2.25 -11.56
N PHE A 20 -10.68 -1.41 -12.57
CA PHE A 20 -11.75 -0.85 -13.42
C PHE A 20 -12.61 -1.95 -14.05
N ALA A 21 -11.99 -3.02 -14.57
CA ALA A 21 -12.74 -4.08 -15.24
C ALA A 21 -13.75 -4.78 -14.31
N ILE A 22 -13.41 -4.94 -13.02
CA ILE A 22 -14.32 -5.48 -12.00
C ILE A 22 -15.41 -4.46 -11.68
N LYS A 23 -15.03 -3.19 -11.43
CA LYS A 23 -15.97 -2.13 -11.04
C LYS A 23 -17.06 -1.88 -12.09
N PHE A 24 -16.70 -1.92 -13.37
CA PHE A 24 -17.62 -1.65 -14.48
C PHE A 24 -18.31 -2.90 -15.04
N GLY A 25 -18.05 -4.08 -14.47
CA GLY A 25 -18.67 -5.33 -14.90
C GLY A 25 -18.19 -5.81 -16.27
N TRP A 26 -16.95 -5.49 -16.64
CA TRP A 26 -16.34 -5.92 -17.91
C TRP A 26 -15.76 -7.33 -17.85
N VAL A 27 -15.71 -7.92 -16.65
CA VAL A 27 -15.29 -9.30 -16.41
C VAL A 27 -16.38 -10.06 -15.66
N ASP A 28 -16.49 -11.35 -15.94
CA ASP A 28 -17.38 -12.24 -15.19
C ASP A 28 -16.85 -12.43 -13.76
N THR A 29 -17.59 -11.90 -12.79
CA THR A 29 -17.27 -12.04 -11.36
C THR A 29 -17.75 -13.36 -10.78
N LYS A 30 -18.27 -14.29 -11.59
CA LYS A 30 -18.78 -15.62 -11.16
C LYS A 30 -19.80 -15.54 -10.03
N GLY A 31 -20.59 -14.47 -10.00
CA GLY A 31 -21.61 -14.23 -8.98
C GLY A 31 -21.10 -13.53 -7.70
N TYR A 32 -19.81 -13.17 -7.61
CA TYR A 32 -19.32 -12.31 -6.52
C TYR A 32 -19.77 -10.86 -6.73
N ALA A 33 -20.18 -10.22 -5.63
CA ALA A 33 -20.50 -8.79 -5.58
C ALA A 33 -19.43 -8.05 -4.77
N PHE A 34 -19.02 -6.86 -5.23
CA PHE A 34 -17.94 -6.09 -4.61
C PHE A 34 -18.39 -4.67 -4.24
N THR A 35 -18.08 -4.25 -3.03
CA THR A 35 -18.09 -2.84 -2.61
C THR A 35 -16.68 -2.29 -2.75
N ASN A 36 -16.49 -1.28 -3.60
CA ASN A 36 -15.17 -0.71 -3.88
C ASN A 36 -14.90 0.48 -2.96
N ILE A 37 -13.74 0.50 -2.31
CA ILE A 37 -13.35 1.48 -1.30
C ILE A 37 -11.97 2.04 -1.67
N GLY A 38 -11.92 3.31 -2.08
CA GLY A 38 -10.67 4.00 -2.42
C GLY A 38 -10.12 4.78 -1.24
N LEU A 39 -8.95 4.41 -0.73
CA LEU A 39 -8.28 5.09 0.41
C LEU A 39 -6.77 5.17 0.20
N ASP A 40 -6.12 6.15 0.83
CA ASP A 40 -4.65 6.22 0.85
C ASP A 40 -4.02 4.92 1.37
N ILE A 41 -2.87 4.52 0.81
CA ILE A 41 -2.22 3.23 1.10
C ILE A 41 -1.83 3.09 2.57
N GLU A 42 -1.45 4.16 3.26
CA GLU A 42 -1.14 4.08 4.68
C GLU A 42 -2.40 3.92 5.52
N THR A 43 -3.50 4.56 5.12
CA THR A 43 -4.82 4.31 5.72
C THR A 43 -5.20 2.83 5.57
N LEU A 44 -5.03 2.25 4.38
CA LEU A 44 -5.28 0.83 4.16
C LEU A 44 -4.38 -0.07 5.01
N ASN A 45 -3.08 0.25 5.13
CA ASN A 45 -2.17 -0.49 5.99
C ASN A 45 -2.64 -0.48 7.47
N VAL A 46 -3.10 0.67 7.97
CA VAL A 46 -3.60 0.81 9.35
C VAL A 46 -4.91 0.05 9.56
N GLU A 47 -5.81 0.08 8.57
CA GLU A 47 -7.08 -0.68 8.63
C GLU A 47 -6.86 -2.19 8.51
N ALA A 48 -5.84 -2.63 7.78
CA ALA A 48 -5.49 -4.04 7.66
C ALA A 48 -5.06 -4.65 9.01
N LEU A 49 -4.44 -3.87 9.90
CA LEU A 49 -4.12 -4.30 11.28
C LEU A 49 -5.38 -4.63 12.10
N LYS A 50 -6.55 -4.12 11.70
CA LYS A 50 -7.83 -4.31 12.38
C LYS A 50 -8.72 -5.36 11.70
N GLY A 51 -8.32 -5.89 10.54
CA GLY A 51 -9.17 -6.79 9.76
C GLY A 51 -10.37 -6.09 9.09
N THR A 52 -10.30 -4.77 8.83
CA THR A 52 -11.49 -3.97 8.46
C THR A 52 -12.12 -4.40 7.13
N TYR A 53 -11.32 -4.81 6.13
CA TYR A 53 -11.78 -5.11 4.77
C TYR A 53 -11.52 -6.57 4.40
N ASP A 54 -12.42 -7.16 3.61
CA ASP A 54 -12.31 -8.57 3.19
C ASP A 54 -11.13 -8.75 2.21
N VAL A 55 -10.89 -7.76 1.36
CA VAL A 55 -9.73 -7.68 0.46
C VAL A 55 -9.18 -6.26 0.54
N SER A 56 -7.87 -6.11 0.78
CA SER A 56 -7.22 -4.79 0.84
C SER A 56 -5.91 -4.79 0.08
N ALA A 57 -5.67 -3.75 -0.72
CA ALA A 57 -4.32 -3.38 -1.10
C ALA A 57 -3.52 -3.05 0.17
N ILE A 58 -2.26 -3.49 0.21
CA ILE A 58 -1.34 -3.25 1.31
C ILE A 58 0.06 -2.96 0.76
N SER A 59 0.85 -2.25 1.54
CA SER A 59 2.29 -2.23 1.33
C SER A 59 2.91 -3.56 1.72
N PHE A 60 3.69 -4.19 0.84
CA PHE A 60 4.33 -5.47 1.12
C PHE A 60 5.15 -5.49 2.44
N GLY A 61 5.81 -4.38 2.78
CA GLY A 61 6.56 -4.24 4.04
C GLY A 61 5.71 -4.36 5.32
N MET A 62 4.38 -4.23 5.22
CA MET A 62 3.46 -4.40 6.35
C MET A 62 2.92 -5.83 6.50
N TYR A 63 2.97 -6.63 5.42
CA TYR A 63 2.39 -7.98 5.39
C TYR A 63 2.81 -8.88 6.56
N PRO A 64 4.09 -8.88 7.03
CA PRO A 64 4.48 -9.69 8.19
C PRO A 64 3.66 -9.43 9.47
N LEU A 65 3.06 -8.24 9.61
CA LEU A 65 2.24 -7.86 10.75
C LEU A 65 0.81 -8.41 10.72
N ILE A 66 0.34 -8.87 9.55
CA ILE A 66 -1.03 -9.35 9.33
C ILE A 66 -1.09 -10.75 8.72
N LYS A 67 0.05 -11.42 8.58
CA LYS A 67 0.20 -12.71 7.88
C LYS A 67 -0.69 -13.83 8.41
N ASP A 68 -1.10 -13.74 9.68
CA ASP A 68 -1.91 -14.77 10.34
C ASP A 68 -3.42 -14.57 10.07
N GLU A 69 -3.81 -13.36 9.65
CA GLU A 69 -5.21 -13.00 9.35
C GLU A 69 -5.48 -12.89 7.84
N TYR A 70 -4.44 -12.58 7.05
CA TYR A 70 -4.55 -12.35 5.61
C TYR A 70 -3.62 -13.25 4.79
N ALA A 71 -4.14 -13.72 3.65
CA ALA A 71 -3.36 -14.38 2.61
C ALA A 71 -3.11 -13.43 1.44
N LEU A 72 -1.91 -13.49 0.85
CA LEU A 72 -1.59 -12.74 -0.37
C LEU A 72 -2.30 -13.36 -1.60
N LEU A 73 -2.90 -12.50 -2.42
CA LEU A 73 -3.36 -12.89 -3.73
C LEU A 73 -2.19 -13.02 -4.71
N ARG A 74 -2.37 -13.86 -5.73
CA ARG A 74 -1.36 -14.08 -6.79
C ARG A 74 -1.37 -13.00 -7.87
N THR A 75 -2.34 -12.09 -7.84
CA THR A 75 -2.58 -11.05 -8.85
C THR A 75 -2.75 -9.70 -8.16
N ALA A 76 -2.77 -8.62 -8.95
CA ALA A 76 -2.85 -7.24 -8.46
C ALA A 76 -1.69 -6.86 -7.52
N VAL A 77 -0.48 -7.29 -7.87
CA VAL A 77 0.76 -6.97 -7.16
C VAL A 77 1.56 -5.92 -7.92
N SER A 78 2.14 -4.96 -7.19
CA SER A 78 3.01 -3.92 -7.74
C SER A 78 4.45 -4.13 -7.27
N PHE A 79 5.30 -4.63 -8.18
CA PHE A 79 6.73 -4.83 -7.96
C PHE A 79 7.51 -4.13 -9.07
N GLY A 80 8.61 -3.48 -8.69
CA GLY A 80 9.50 -2.81 -9.63
C GLY A 80 10.84 -3.53 -9.75
N GLU A 81 11.33 -3.66 -10.97
CA GLU A 81 12.69 -4.13 -11.28
C GLU A 81 13.46 -3.00 -11.97
N GLY A 82 14.61 -2.60 -11.42
CA GLY A 82 15.38 -1.45 -11.91
C GLY A 82 14.78 -0.08 -11.56
N TYR A 83 13.64 -0.02 -10.86
CA TYR A 83 13.05 1.21 -10.34
C TYR A 83 12.38 0.99 -8.97
N GLY A 84 12.04 2.08 -8.28
CA GLY A 84 11.42 2.03 -6.97
C GLY A 84 11.37 3.40 -6.28
N PRO A 85 11.02 3.42 -4.98
CA PRO A 85 10.97 4.63 -4.19
C PRO A 85 12.30 5.40 -4.23
N LYS A 86 12.22 6.73 -4.30
CA LYS A 86 13.41 7.60 -4.34
C LYS A 86 13.38 8.57 -3.17
N LEU A 87 14.55 8.79 -2.58
CA LEU A 87 14.77 9.89 -1.63
C LEU A 87 15.20 11.13 -2.39
N ILE A 88 14.50 12.24 -2.20
CA ILE A 88 14.85 13.52 -2.78
C ILE A 88 15.35 14.49 -1.70
N ARG A 89 16.26 15.38 -2.09
CA ARG A 89 16.74 16.49 -1.26
C ARG A 89 16.98 17.72 -2.12
N ARG A 90 17.01 18.90 -1.50
CA ARG A 90 17.50 20.11 -2.17
C ARG A 90 18.99 19.95 -2.53
N LYS A 91 19.39 20.46 -3.71
CA LYS A 91 20.75 20.28 -4.26
C LYS A 91 21.85 20.82 -3.33
N ASP A 92 21.59 21.95 -2.68
CA ASP A 92 22.48 22.65 -1.75
C ASP A 92 22.52 22.06 -0.33
N LYS A 93 21.69 21.06 -0.03
CA LYS A 93 21.61 20.46 1.31
C LYS A 93 22.46 19.20 1.43
N ASN A 94 23.48 19.25 2.29
CA ASN A 94 24.17 18.05 2.77
C ASN A 94 23.35 17.39 3.89
N LEU A 95 23.12 16.08 3.77
CA LEU A 95 22.38 15.32 4.78
C LEU A 95 23.31 14.92 5.92
N LYS A 96 22.96 15.31 7.14
CA LYS A 96 23.59 14.77 8.36
C LYS A 96 23.14 13.33 8.56
N ARG A 97 23.89 12.53 9.32
CA ARG A 97 23.52 11.14 9.66
C ARG A 97 22.10 10.99 10.23
N ASN A 98 21.65 11.94 11.05
CA ASN A 98 20.34 11.93 11.73
C ASN A 98 19.34 12.98 11.18
N PHE A 99 19.39 13.21 9.87
CA PHE A 99 18.50 14.15 9.20
C PHE A 99 17.01 13.81 9.40
N LYS A 100 16.16 14.83 9.34
CA LYS A 100 14.71 14.65 9.32
C LYS A 100 14.27 14.35 7.89
N VAL A 101 13.33 13.42 7.73
CA VAL A 101 12.75 13.05 6.44
C VAL A 101 11.24 12.94 6.59
N ALA A 102 10.50 13.36 5.56
CA ALA A 102 9.08 13.10 5.47
C ALA A 102 8.87 11.78 4.71
N LEU A 103 8.11 10.85 5.29
CA LEU A 103 7.74 9.58 4.66
C LEU A 103 6.22 9.50 4.54
N SER A 104 5.73 8.87 3.47
CA SER A 104 4.31 8.81 3.13
C SER A 104 3.48 7.92 4.05
N GLY A 105 4.12 7.10 4.89
CA GLY A 105 3.40 6.26 5.84
C GLY A 105 4.34 5.34 6.60
N LYS A 106 4.00 5.02 7.85
CA LYS A 106 4.81 4.21 8.75
C LYS A 106 4.92 2.77 8.27
N TYR A 107 3.87 2.21 7.71
CA TYR A 107 3.80 0.81 7.30
C TYR A 107 4.10 0.60 5.81
N THR A 108 4.40 1.67 5.07
CA THR A 108 4.78 1.55 3.66
C THR A 108 6.07 0.74 3.46
N THR A 109 6.16 0.02 2.33
CA THR A 109 7.38 -0.68 1.94
C THR A 109 8.54 0.30 1.79
N ASN A 110 8.28 1.52 1.31
CA ASN A 110 9.31 2.57 1.22
C ASN A 110 9.86 2.93 2.61
N ALA A 111 9.02 3.00 3.63
CA ALA A 111 9.47 3.36 4.97
C ALA A 111 10.26 2.22 5.61
N MET A 112 9.89 0.96 5.35
CA MET A 112 10.70 -0.19 5.74
C MET A 112 12.09 -0.13 5.10
N LEU A 113 12.17 0.01 3.77
CA LEU A 113 13.44 0.10 3.05
C LEU A 113 14.28 1.30 3.51
N PHE A 114 13.65 2.46 3.70
CA PHE A 114 14.31 3.66 4.18
C PHE A 114 14.96 3.47 5.55
N ARG A 115 14.25 2.85 6.51
CA ARG A 115 14.77 2.62 7.87
C ARG A 115 15.91 1.60 7.89
N LEU A 116 15.90 0.62 6.97
CA LEU A 116 17.02 -0.31 6.81
C LEU A 116 18.28 0.40 6.30
N TYR A 117 18.13 1.33 5.35
CA TYR A 117 19.26 2.04 4.74
C TYR A 117 19.76 3.23 5.59
N TYR A 118 18.86 3.95 6.26
CA TYR A 118 19.15 5.13 7.09
C TYR A 118 18.67 4.93 8.55
N PRO A 119 19.33 4.08 9.34
CA PRO A 119 18.86 3.68 10.66
C PRO A 119 18.77 4.83 11.67
N ASP A 120 19.62 5.85 11.52
CA ASP A 120 19.69 7.00 12.44
C ASP A 120 18.86 8.21 12.00
N ALA A 121 18.25 8.15 10.81
CA ALA A 121 17.40 9.22 10.33
C ALA A 121 16.15 9.36 11.21
N ARG A 122 15.50 10.52 11.14
CA ARG A 122 14.30 10.83 11.93
C ARG A 122 13.09 11.00 11.02
N PRO A 123 12.36 9.91 10.74
CA PRO A 123 11.12 9.98 9.98
C PRO A 123 10.05 10.83 10.67
N ILE A 124 9.35 11.60 9.86
CA ILE A 124 8.08 12.24 10.19
C ILE A 124 7.08 11.69 9.19
N TYR A 125 6.00 11.08 9.70
CA TYR A 125 4.89 10.62 8.87
C TYR A 125 3.89 11.76 8.75
N MET A 126 3.32 11.91 7.57
CA MET A 126 2.28 12.90 7.26
C MET A 126 0.95 12.19 7.09
#